data_AF-A0A955FT87-F1
#
_entry.id   AF-A0A955FT87-F1
#
_cell.length_a   1.000
_cell.length_b   1.000
_cell.length_c   1.000
_cell.angle_alpha   90.00
_cell.angle_beta   90.00
_cell.angle_gamma   90.00
#
_symmetry.space_group_name_H-M   'P 1'
#
loop_
_entity.id
_entity.type
_entity.pdbx_description
1 polymer ?
#
loop_
_entity_poly.entity_id
_entity_poly.type
_entity_poly.pdbx_seq_one_letter_code
_entity_poly.pdbx_strand_id
1 'polypeptide(L)'
;MKDLSGGLFVWYDSEMNEPIEMRYLCETLDNKRILYDPVHSHTATHFNDAPGLKDLVVQLLSHRYIDGGPLGFDVDMGNPVGNKDVVDVNQGDEIVYAKRKNRAEYVSFIKNRQPQPCSYVSISLKQLDPTSYELQSTWIGEFESPPFPGDKSATRESIPFWNRHAFVWGTQGIQEDTITNQCPW
;
A
#
# COMPACT_ATOMS: atom_id res chain seq x y z
N MET A 1 -12.56 -2.05 -32.34
CA MET A 1 -11.65 -1.36 -31.41
C MET A 1 -12.48 -0.33 -30.68
N LYS A 2 -13.01 -0.66 -29.50
CA LYS A 2 -13.78 0.31 -28.70
C LYS A 2 -12.78 1.17 -27.95
N ASP A 3 -12.93 2.47 -28.10
CA ASP A 3 -12.25 3.49 -27.32
C ASP A 3 -12.56 3.28 -25.82
N LEU A 4 -11.53 2.97 -25.03
CA LEU A 4 -11.58 2.81 -23.57
C LEU A 4 -11.05 4.08 -22.88
N SER A 5 -11.08 5.24 -23.53
CA SER A 5 -10.66 6.49 -22.91
C SER A 5 -11.63 6.92 -21.79
N GLY A 6 -11.21 6.76 -20.54
CA GLY A 6 -11.52 7.72 -19.47
C GLY A 6 -12.96 7.73 -18.91
N GLY A 7 -13.61 6.56 -18.80
CA GLY A 7 -14.90 6.48 -18.10
C GLY A 7 -14.77 6.84 -16.61
N LEU A 8 -15.50 7.88 -16.19
CA LEU A 8 -15.72 8.23 -14.79
C LEU A 8 -16.64 7.17 -14.15
N PHE A 9 -16.23 6.56 -13.05
CA PHE A 9 -17.08 5.62 -12.31
C PHE A 9 -17.43 6.21 -10.96
N VAL A 10 -18.72 6.35 -10.67
CA VAL A 10 -19.18 6.85 -9.36
C VAL A 10 -19.55 5.64 -8.51
N TRP A 11 -18.89 5.50 -7.36
CA TRP A 11 -19.18 4.46 -6.36
C TRP A 11 -19.62 5.10 -5.05
N TYR A 12 -20.48 4.41 -4.30
CA TYR A 12 -20.94 4.86 -2.99
C TYR A 12 -20.33 3.95 -1.92
N ASP A 13 -19.38 4.48 -1.16
CA ASP A 13 -18.89 3.81 0.04
C ASP A 13 -19.93 3.96 1.16
N SER A 14 -20.31 2.87 1.81
CA SER A 14 -21.26 2.88 2.93
C SER A 14 -20.78 3.68 4.14
N GLU A 15 -19.48 3.96 4.24
CA GLU A 15 -18.88 4.73 5.34
C GLU A 15 -18.72 6.21 5.01
N MET A 16 -18.83 6.61 3.73
CA MET A 16 -18.66 7.99 3.27
C MET A 16 -20.00 8.52 2.74
N ASN A 17 -20.40 9.71 3.21
CA ASN A 17 -21.67 10.33 2.81
C ASN A 17 -21.63 10.98 1.41
N GLU A 18 -20.55 10.80 0.65
CA GLU A 18 -20.34 11.39 -0.67
C GLU A 18 -19.89 10.35 -1.71
N PRO A 19 -20.31 10.51 -2.99
CA PRO A 19 -19.87 9.66 -4.08
C PRO A 19 -18.34 9.73 -4.29
N ILE A 20 -17.70 8.56 -4.36
CA ILE A 20 -16.27 8.45 -4.69
C ILE A 20 -16.11 8.30 -6.20
N GLU A 21 -15.27 9.16 -6.78
CA GLU A 21 -14.91 9.11 -8.18
C GLU A 21 -13.78 8.10 -8.40
N MET A 22 -14.14 6.90 -8.85
CA MET A 22 -13.21 5.85 -9.20
C MET A 22 -12.68 6.05 -10.63
N ARG A 23 -11.36 5.94 -10.79
CA ARG A 23 -10.69 5.99 -12.10
C ARG A 23 -10.34 4.59 -12.57
N TYR A 24 -10.58 4.36 -13.86
CA TYR A 24 -10.07 3.18 -14.55
C TYR A 24 -8.54 3.15 -14.55
N LEU A 25 -7.98 1.99 -14.21
CA LEU A 25 -6.54 1.73 -14.21
C LEU A 25 -6.15 0.81 -15.38
N CYS A 26 -6.72 -0.40 -15.42
CA CYS A 26 -6.45 -1.41 -16.45
C CYS A 26 -7.55 -2.48 -16.48
N GLU A 27 -7.41 -3.44 -17.39
CA GLU A 27 -8.27 -4.61 -17.52
C GLU A 27 -7.41 -5.88 -17.50
N THR A 28 -7.87 -6.93 -16.82
CA THR A 28 -7.18 -8.21 -16.68
C THR A 28 -7.42 -9.16 -17.85
N LEU A 29 -6.71 -10.30 -17.91
CA LEU A 29 -6.86 -11.30 -19.00
C LEU A 29 -8.25 -11.90 -19.09
N ASP A 30 -9.00 -11.91 -17.98
CA ASP A 30 -10.39 -12.37 -17.89
C ASP A 30 -11.40 -11.23 -17.92
N ASN A 31 -11.00 -10.07 -18.46
CA ASN A 31 -11.84 -8.89 -18.69
C ASN A 31 -12.42 -8.29 -17.40
N LYS A 32 -11.67 -8.31 -16.30
CA LYS A 32 -12.03 -7.61 -15.06
C LYS A 32 -11.44 -6.21 -15.10
N ARG A 33 -12.27 -5.20 -14.83
CA ARG A 33 -11.84 -3.82 -14.75
C ARG A 33 -11.25 -3.54 -13.38
N ILE A 34 -10.05 -2.96 -13.37
CA ILE A 34 -9.40 -2.48 -12.15
C ILE A 34 -9.60 -0.97 -12.07
N LEU A 35 -10.19 -0.53 -10.96
CA LEU A 35 -10.49 0.85 -10.65
C LEU A 35 -9.71 1.27 -9.39
N TYR A 36 -9.49 2.57 -9.19
CA TYR A 36 -8.95 3.09 -7.94
C TYR A 36 -9.46 4.51 -7.67
N ASP A 37 -9.59 4.87 -6.40
CA ASP A 37 -9.87 6.25 -6.00
C ASP A 37 -8.56 7.07 -6.05
N PRO A 38 -8.44 8.08 -6.93
CA PRO A 38 -7.21 8.85 -7.09
C PRO A 38 -6.97 9.90 -6.01
N VAL A 39 -7.92 10.11 -5.08
CA VAL A 39 -7.88 11.16 -4.06
C VAL A 39 -7.73 10.57 -2.66
N HIS A 40 -8.58 9.62 -2.27
CA HIS A 40 -8.65 9.18 -0.86
C HIS A 40 -8.10 7.76 -0.62
N SER A 41 -7.79 6.98 -1.66
CA SER A 41 -7.26 5.62 -1.45
C SER A 41 -5.81 5.59 -0.97
N HIS A 42 -5.44 4.48 -0.33
CA HIS A 42 -4.04 4.16 -0.05
C HIS A 42 -3.21 4.05 -1.34
N THR A 43 -3.79 3.46 -2.39
CA THR A 43 -3.20 3.39 -3.73
C THR A 43 -2.77 4.76 -4.26
N ALA A 44 -3.61 5.80 -4.10
CA ALA A 44 -3.26 7.15 -4.54
C ALA A 44 -2.01 7.69 -3.84
N THR A 45 -1.87 7.42 -2.54
CA THR A 45 -0.66 7.79 -1.78
C THR A 45 0.56 7.05 -2.34
N HIS A 46 0.48 5.74 -2.52
CA HIS A 46 1.61 4.94 -3.01
C HIS A 46 2.02 5.28 -4.45
N PHE A 47 1.08 5.61 -5.34
CA PHE A 47 1.42 6.07 -6.69
C PHE A 47 2.15 7.42 -6.70
N ASN A 48 1.90 8.29 -5.72
CA ASN A 48 2.62 9.55 -5.59
C ASN A 48 4.01 9.34 -4.97
N ASP A 49 4.12 8.42 -4.00
CA ASP A 49 5.38 8.17 -3.28
C ASP A 49 6.40 7.36 -4.09
N ALA A 50 5.94 6.50 -5.01
CA ALA A 50 6.79 5.61 -5.81
C ALA A 50 6.60 5.83 -7.32
N PRO A 51 7.42 6.71 -7.95
CA PRO A 51 7.41 6.89 -9.40
C PRO A 51 7.59 5.55 -10.13
N GLY A 52 6.72 5.25 -11.09
CA GLY A 52 6.74 4.00 -11.87
C GLY A 52 5.92 2.85 -11.28
N LEU A 53 5.50 2.92 -10.00
CA LEU A 53 4.66 1.88 -9.39
C LEU A 53 3.33 1.70 -10.14
N LYS A 54 2.73 2.79 -10.60
CA LYS A 54 1.48 2.74 -11.38
C LYS A 54 1.64 1.92 -12.66
N ASP A 55 2.69 2.16 -13.43
CA ASP A 55 2.93 1.46 -14.69
C ASP A 55 3.22 -0.02 -14.45
N LEU A 56 3.96 -0.32 -13.38
CA LEU A 56 4.25 -1.68 -12.95
C LEU A 56 2.98 -2.45 -12.57
N VAL A 57 2.08 -1.83 -11.81
CA VAL A 57 0.79 -2.42 -11.43
C VAL A 57 -0.08 -2.66 -12.65
N VAL A 58 -0.13 -1.71 -13.59
CA VAL A 58 -0.83 -1.89 -14.88
C VAL A 58 -0.25 -3.08 -15.64
N GLN A 59 1.07 -3.17 -15.76
CA GLN A 59 1.74 -4.30 -16.42
C GLN A 59 1.36 -5.63 -15.77
N LEU A 60 1.41 -5.71 -14.44
CA LEU A 60 1.12 -6.91 -13.67
C LEU A 60 -0.31 -7.38 -13.82
N LEU A 61 -1.27 -6.48 -13.59
CA LEU A 61 -2.69 -6.82 -13.58
C LEU A 61 -3.23 -7.09 -14.99
N SER A 62 -2.68 -6.43 -16.02
CA SER A 62 -3.10 -6.66 -17.41
C SER A 62 -2.72 -8.05 -17.95
N HIS A 63 -1.79 -8.75 -17.28
CA HIS A 63 -1.34 -10.10 -17.67
C HIS A 63 -1.77 -11.18 -16.67
N ARG A 64 -2.78 -10.91 -15.84
CA ARG A 64 -3.23 -11.80 -14.78
C ARG A 64 -4.70 -12.19 -14.96
N TYR A 65 -5.06 -13.38 -14.49
CA TYR A 65 -6.44 -13.80 -14.26
C TYR A 65 -6.80 -13.52 -12.79
N ILE A 66 -8.01 -13.02 -12.54
CA ILE A 66 -8.47 -12.67 -11.18
C ILE A 66 -9.75 -13.45 -10.87
N ASP A 67 -9.64 -14.45 -10.00
CA ASP A 67 -10.78 -15.18 -9.48
C ASP A 67 -11.49 -14.42 -8.36
N GLY A 68 -12.79 -14.64 -8.18
CA GLY A 68 -13.64 -13.86 -7.27
C GLY A 68 -13.11 -13.81 -5.83
N GLY A 69 -13.22 -12.65 -5.18
CA GLY A 69 -12.90 -12.45 -3.76
C GLY A 69 -12.00 -11.23 -3.48
N PRO A 70 -11.78 -10.89 -2.20
CA PRO A 70 -10.70 -9.98 -1.82
C PRO A 70 -9.36 -10.68 -2.05
N LEU A 71 -8.46 -10.03 -2.78
CA LEU A 71 -7.20 -10.62 -3.21
C LEU A 71 -6.04 -9.73 -2.75
N GLY A 72 -5.35 -10.18 -1.70
CA GLY A 72 -4.03 -9.70 -1.34
C GLY A 72 -2.99 -10.69 -1.87
N PHE A 73 -2.02 -10.21 -2.66
CA PHE A 73 -0.93 -11.07 -3.15
C PHE A 73 0.33 -10.26 -3.44
N ASP A 74 1.44 -11.00 -3.47
CA ASP A 74 2.74 -10.51 -3.94
C ASP A 74 3.05 -11.03 -5.34
N VAL A 75 3.83 -10.26 -6.09
CA VAL A 75 4.45 -10.69 -7.33
C VAL A 75 5.95 -10.42 -7.26
N ASP A 76 6.76 -11.48 -7.38
CA ASP A 76 8.20 -11.35 -7.58
C ASP A 76 8.50 -11.05 -9.05
N MET A 77 9.16 -9.93 -9.29
CA MET A 77 9.56 -9.47 -10.62
C MET A 77 10.89 -10.08 -11.09
N GLY A 78 11.57 -10.83 -10.22
CA GLY A 78 12.86 -11.47 -10.47
C GLY A 78 14.04 -10.50 -10.59
N ASN A 79 13.79 -9.19 -10.53
CA ASN A 79 14.79 -8.12 -10.51
C ASN A 79 14.27 -6.96 -9.66
N PRO A 80 15.16 -6.13 -9.07
CA PRO A 80 14.72 -4.95 -8.32
C PRO A 80 13.87 -4.00 -9.19
N VAL A 81 12.68 -3.65 -8.70
CA VAL A 81 11.72 -2.74 -9.36
C VAL A 81 11.52 -1.43 -8.60
N GLY A 82 12.20 -1.29 -7.47
CA GLY A 82 12.30 -0.08 -6.67
C GLY A 82 12.84 -0.45 -5.30
N ASN A 83 12.49 0.35 -4.29
CA ASN A 83 12.93 0.11 -2.93
C ASN A 83 11.76 -0.14 -1.99
N LYS A 84 11.92 -1.11 -1.08
CA LYS A 84 11.07 -1.24 0.10
C LYS A 84 11.58 -0.31 1.20
N ASP A 85 10.65 0.35 1.88
CA ASP A 85 10.97 1.30 2.95
C ASP A 85 10.75 0.72 4.36
N VAL A 86 10.03 -0.38 4.48
CA VAL A 86 10.03 -1.21 5.70
C VAL A 86 11.21 -2.16 5.65
N VAL A 87 12.12 -2.04 6.63
CA VAL A 87 13.36 -2.82 6.71
C VAL A 87 13.52 -3.45 8.08
N ASP A 88 14.32 -4.52 8.14
CA ASP A 88 14.68 -5.17 9.39
C ASP A 88 15.47 -4.23 10.31
N VAL A 89 15.07 -4.20 11.57
CA VAL A 89 15.76 -3.54 12.68
C VAL A 89 16.95 -4.39 13.10
N ASN A 90 18.12 -3.76 13.18
CA ASN A 90 19.38 -4.37 13.60
C ASN A 90 19.91 -3.72 14.88
N GLN A 91 20.88 -4.39 15.50
CA GLN A 91 21.62 -3.80 16.61
C GLN A 91 22.37 -2.54 16.13
N GLY A 92 22.14 -1.42 16.81
CA GLY A 92 22.74 -0.13 16.48
C GLY A 92 21.90 0.78 15.59
N ASP A 93 20.71 0.32 15.16
CA ASP A 93 19.77 1.19 14.44
C ASP A 93 19.20 2.27 15.38
N GLU A 94 19.09 3.49 14.86
CA GLU A 94 18.52 4.64 15.59
C GLU A 94 17.02 4.70 15.36
N ILE A 95 16.26 4.09 16.27
CA ILE A 95 14.81 3.99 16.17
C ILE A 95 14.13 5.18 16.85
N VAL A 96 13.15 5.76 16.16
CA VAL A 96 12.18 6.67 16.74
C VAL A 96 10.77 6.22 16.39
N TYR A 97 9.79 6.72 17.11
CA TYR A 97 8.38 6.47 16.86
C TYR A 97 7.71 7.78 16.52
N ALA A 98 6.86 7.78 15.49
CA ALA A 98 6.09 8.95 15.09
C ALA A 98 4.79 8.51 14.44
N LYS A 99 3.82 9.42 14.36
CA LYS A 99 2.61 9.21 13.57
C LYS A 99 2.87 9.64 12.13
N ARG A 100 2.37 8.85 11.18
CA ARG A 100 2.36 9.26 9.76
C ARG A 100 1.34 10.39 9.55
N LYS A 101 1.52 11.21 8.51
CA LYS A 101 0.55 12.24 8.12
C LYS A 101 -0.84 11.60 7.99
N ASN A 102 -1.85 12.25 8.57
CA ASN A 102 -3.26 11.81 8.53
C ASN A 102 -3.51 10.40 9.12
N ARG A 103 -2.65 9.91 10.03
CA ARG A 103 -2.86 8.64 10.76
C ARG A 103 -2.77 8.88 12.27
N ALA A 104 -3.51 8.08 13.05
CA ALA A 104 -3.59 8.26 14.50
C ALA A 104 -2.57 7.39 15.26
N GLU A 105 -2.12 6.31 14.61
CA GLU A 105 -1.27 5.27 15.13
C GLU A 105 0.20 5.68 15.05
N TYR A 106 0.95 5.35 16.09
CA TYR A 106 2.41 5.42 16.05
C TYR A 106 2.97 4.26 15.22
N VAL A 107 4.06 4.53 14.50
CA VAL A 107 4.86 3.51 13.82
C VAL A 107 6.34 3.78 14.09
N SER A 108 7.18 2.74 13.98
CA SER A 108 8.63 2.83 14.14
C SER A 108 9.31 3.32 12.87
N PHE A 109 10.35 4.13 13.04
CA PHE A 109 11.22 4.62 11.99
C PHE A 109 12.69 4.44 12.35
N ILE A 110 13.55 4.13 11.38
CA ILE A 110 15.01 4.05 11.54
C ILE A 110 15.68 5.23 10.83
N LYS A 111 16.43 6.04 11.60
CA LYS A 111 17.08 7.27 11.10
C LYS A 111 18.35 7.06 10.30
N ASN A 112 19.09 5.99 10.60
CA ASN A 112 20.43 5.73 10.08
C ASN A 112 20.46 4.60 9.04
N ARG A 113 19.35 4.36 8.34
CA ARG A 113 19.22 3.35 7.28
C ARG A 113 18.74 3.99 5.97
N GLN A 114 18.84 3.22 4.90
CA GLN A 114 18.35 3.58 3.57
C GLN A 114 17.33 2.54 3.09
N PRO A 115 16.38 2.91 2.22
CA PRO A 115 15.46 1.96 1.60
C PRO A 115 16.25 0.87 0.86
N GLN A 116 15.73 -0.35 0.83
CA GLN A 116 16.42 -1.50 0.24
C GLN A 116 15.84 -1.87 -1.12
N PRO A 117 16.66 -2.16 -2.13
CA PRO A 117 16.17 -2.68 -3.41
C PRO A 117 15.27 -3.91 -3.20
N CYS A 118 14.13 -3.94 -3.90
CA CYS A 118 13.14 -5.00 -3.76
C CYS A 118 12.59 -5.39 -5.12
N SER A 119 12.43 -6.70 -5.34
CA SER A 119 11.83 -7.27 -6.55
C SER A 119 10.33 -7.55 -6.41
N TYR A 120 9.76 -7.34 -5.22
CA TYR A 120 8.37 -7.67 -4.95
C TYR A 120 7.46 -6.45 -5.09
N VAL A 121 6.26 -6.71 -5.62
CA VAL A 121 5.13 -5.77 -5.63
C VAL A 121 3.95 -6.43 -4.95
N SER A 122 3.46 -5.79 -3.90
CA SER A 122 2.24 -6.18 -3.21
C SER A 122 1.03 -5.46 -3.81
N ILE A 123 -0.06 -6.20 -3.99
CA ILE A 123 -1.33 -5.69 -4.51
C ILE A 123 -2.47 -6.17 -3.59
N SER A 124 -3.37 -5.25 -3.23
CA SER A 124 -4.62 -5.55 -2.53
C SER A 124 -5.81 -5.08 -3.36
N LEU A 125 -6.68 -6.02 -3.71
CA LEU A 125 -7.91 -5.80 -4.46
C LEU A 125 -9.14 -6.12 -3.63
N LYS A 126 -10.18 -5.31 -3.79
CA LYS A 126 -11.53 -5.56 -3.27
C LYS A 126 -12.50 -5.69 -4.44
N GLN A 127 -13.25 -6.78 -4.45
CA GLN A 127 -14.30 -6.96 -5.45
C GLN A 127 -15.42 -5.92 -5.24
N LEU A 128 -15.75 -5.19 -6.30
CA LEU A 128 -16.85 -4.24 -6.32
C LEU A 128 -18.12 -4.88 -6.91
N ASP A 129 -17.95 -5.57 -8.04
CA ASP A 129 -18.99 -6.33 -8.72
C ASP A 129 -18.38 -7.54 -9.47
N PRO A 130 -19.18 -8.40 -10.14
CA PRO A 130 -18.65 -9.56 -10.85
C PRO A 130 -17.62 -9.26 -11.96
N THR A 131 -17.53 -8.00 -12.41
CA THR A 131 -16.71 -7.52 -13.52
C THR A 131 -15.72 -6.44 -13.13
N SER A 132 -15.71 -5.98 -11.87
CA SER A 132 -14.84 -4.88 -11.44
C SER A 132 -14.31 -5.05 -10.03
N TYR A 133 -13.09 -4.53 -9.84
CA TYR A 133 -12.37 -4.52 -8.58
C TYR A 133 -11.81 -3.13 -8.31
N GLU A 134 -11.78 -2.76 -7.04
CA GLU A 134 -11.02 -1.64 -6.51
C GLU A 134 -9.61 -2.10 -6.15
N LEU A 135 -8.60 -1.36 -6.61
CA LEU A 135 -7.25 -1.42 -6.10
C LEU A 135 -7.17 -0.62 -4.80
N GLN A 136 -7.33 -1.31 -3.67
CA GLN A 136 -7.35 -0.68 -2.35
C GLN A 136 -5.99 -0.14 -1.95
N SER A 137 -4.93 -0.92 -2.23
CA SER A 137 -3.55 -0.52 -1.96
C SER A 137 -2.57 -1.31 -2.84
N THR A 138 -1.37 -0.76 -3.02
CA THR A 138 -0.23 -1.41 -3.67
C THR A 138 1.07 -0.74 -3.27
N TRP A 139 2.16 -1.51 -3.14
CA TRP A 139 3.47 -0.98 -2.75
C TRP A 139 4.61 -1.88 -3.25
N ILE A 140 5.83 -1.36 -3.22
CA ILE A 140 7.05 -2.13 -3.46
C ILE A 140 7.48 -2.75 -2.14
N GLY A 141 7.51 -4.07 -2.08
CA GLY A 141 7.67 -4.83 -0.85
C GLY A 141 6.84 -6.11 -0.87
N GLU A 142 6.86 -6.81 0.24
CA GLU A 142 6.07 -8.03 0.48
C GLU A 142 4.80 -7.69 1.26
N PHE A 143 3.78 -8.55 1.14
CA PHE A 143 2.47 -8.37 1.78
C PHE A 143 2.54 -8.62 3.30
N GLU A 144 3.67 -9.15 3.80
CA GLU A 144 3.87 -9.66 5.15
C GLU A 144 3.88 -8.59 6.27
N SER A 145 3.21 -7.46 6.11
CA SER A 145 3.08 -6.45 7.18
C SER A 145 1.75 -6.62 7.93
N PRO A 146 1.73 -7.22 9.15
CA PRO A 146 0.53 -7.21 9.98
C PRO A 146 0.13 -5.76 10.34
N PRO A 147 -1.14 -5.53 10.72
CA PRO A 147 -1.59 -4.20 11.13
C PRO A 147 -0.71 -3.62 12.25
N PHE A 148 -0.62 -2.29 12.33
CA PHE A 148 0.19 -1.64 13.36
C PHE A 148 -0.32 -1.95 14.77
N PRO A 149 0.54 -2.00 15.80
CA PRO A 149 0.12 -2.32 17.16
C PRO A 149 -1.00 -1.44 17.74
N GLY A 150 -1.09 -0.18 17.30
CA GLY A 150 -2.14 0.76 17.72
C GLY A 150 -3.41 0.74 16.87
N ASP A 151 -3.46 -0.04 15.79
CA ASP A 151 -4.62 -0.13 14.91
C ASP A 151 -5.75 -0.98 15.54
N LYS A 152 -7.02 -0.68 15.22
CA LYS A 152 -8.17 -1.48 15.70
C LYS A 152 -8.12 -2.94 15.22
N SER A 153 -7.44 -3.19 14.10
CA SER A 153 -7.21 -4.51 13.51
C SER A 153 -5.91 -5.16 13.97
N ALA A 154 -5.18 -4.57 14.93
CA ALA A 154 -3.97 -5.15 15.49
C ALA A 154 -4.19 -6.60 15.94
N THR A 155 -3.22 -7.45 15.64
CA THR A 155 -3.24 -8.86 15.99
C THR A 155 -2.11 -9.17 16.96
N ARG A 156 -2.09 -10.39 17.51
CA ARG A 156 -0.97 -10.85 18.36
C ARG A 156 0.40 -10.83 17.65
N GLU A 157 0.41 -10.84 16.31
CA GLU A 157 1.64 -10.82 15.50
C GLU A 157 2.14 -9.39 15.23
N SER A 158 1.31 -8.37 15.46
CA SER A 158 1.63 -6.98 15.18
C SER A 158 2.86 -6.49 15.96
N ILE A 159 2.89 -6.66 17.27
CA ILE A 159 4.03 -6.22 18.10
C ILE A 159 5.31 -7.01 17.77
N PRO A 160 5.31 -8.35 17.72
CA PRO A 160 6.51 -9.12 17.35
C PRO A 160 7.10 -8.73 16.00
N PHE A 161 6.25 -8.43 15.01
CA PHE A 161 6.70 -7.98 13.70
C PHE A 161 7.29 -6.57 13.76
N TRP A 162 6.56 -5.59 14.27
CA TRP A 162 6.97 -4.18 14.28
C TRP A 162 8.09 -3.86 15.28
N ASN A 163 8.42 -4.79 16.19
CA ASN A 163 9.65 -4.71 16.98
C ASN A 163 10.91 -5.12 16.21
N ARG A 164 10.74 -5.81 15.07
CA ARG A 164 11.84 -6.23 14.17
C ARG A 164 11.85 -5.50 12.85
N HIS A 165 10.86 -4.66 12.57
CA HIS A 165 10.75 -3.91 11.34
C HIS A 165 10.39 -2.46 11.62
N ALA A 166 10.86 -1.56 10.78
CA ALA A 166 10.55 -0.15 10.87
C ALA A 166 10.67 0.52 9.52
N PHE A 167 9.98 1.64 9.34
CA PHE A 167 10.12 2.46 8.15
C PHE A 167 11.48 3.16 8.13
N VAL A 168 12.06 3.34 6.96
CA VAL A 168 13.23 4.19 6.81
C VAL A 168 12.82 5.66 6.99
N TRP A 169 13.60 6.40 7.77
CA TRP A 169 13.33 7.81 8.01
C TRP A 169 13.32 8.62 6.72
N GLY A 170 12.32 9.49 6.56
CA GLY A 170 12.17 10.37 5.40
C GLY A 170 11.51 9.74 4.18
N THR A 171 11.18 8.43 4.19
CA THR A 171 10.41 7.82 3.10
C THR A 171 8.91 8.07 3.19
N GLN A 172 8.42 8.42 4.37
CA GLN A 172 7.01 8.67 4.64
C GLN A 172 6.86 10.05 5.30
N GLY A 173 5.75 10.73 5.01
CA GLY A 173 5.40 11.96 5.71
C GLY A 173 5.00 11.68 7.16
N ILE A 174 5.57 12.43 8.11
CA ILE A 174 5.30 12.30 9.55
C ILE A 174 4.67 13.58 10.16
N GLN A 175 4.09 13.44 11.34
CA GLN A 175 3.67 14.53 12.23
C GLN A 175 4.84 14.85 13.19
N GLU A 176 5.58 15.94 12.93
CA GLU A 176 6.87 16.22 13.62
C GLU A 176 6.74 16.38 15.13
N ASP A 177 5.61 16.90 15.61
CA ASP A 177 5.29 17.10 17.03
C ASP A 177 5.06 15.78 17.79
N THR A 178 4.94 14.65 17.06
CA THR A 178 4.72 13.33 17.65
C THR A 178 6.01 12.51 17.80
N ILE A 179 7.15 12.99 17.35
CA ILE A 179 8.40 12.22 17.38
C ILE A 179 8.80 11.91 18.84
N THR A 180 9.01 10.62 19.14
CA THR A 180 9.46 10.16 20.46
C THR A 180 10.46 9.01 20.34
N ASN A 181 11.37 8.88 21.31
CA ASN A 181 12.30 7.74 21.43
C ASN A 181 11.73 6.62 22.32
N GLN A 182 10.54 6.80 22.89
CA GLN A 182 9.88 5.80 23.73
C GLN A 182 8.90 4.98 22.90
N CYS A 183 9.02 3.65 22.94
CA CYS A 183 8.09 2.73 22.31
C CYS A 183 6.68 2.93 22.91
N PRO A 184 5.65 3.25 22.10
CA PRO A 184 4.31 3.55 22.60
C PRO A 184 3.41 2.32 22.77
N TRP A 185 3.96 1.11 22.57
CA TRP A 185 3.30 -0.18 22.77
C TRP A 185 4.18 -1.12 23.60
#